data_AF-A0A550H6X1-F1
#
_entry.id   AF-A0A550H6X1-F1
#
_cell.length_a   1.000
_cell.length_b   1.000
_cell.length_c   1.000
_cell.angle_alpha   90.00
_cell.angle_beta   90.00
_cell.angle_gamma   90.00
#
_symmetry.space_group_name_H-M   'P 1'
#
loop_
_entity.id
_entity.type
_entity.pdbx_description
1 polymer ?
#
loop_
_entity_poly.entity_id
_entity_poly.type
_entity_poly.pdbx_seq_one_letter_code
_entity_poly.pdbx_strand_id
1 'polypeptide(L)' 'MIDDVKITNAVNANIQYSFLMLQFESCVEANLDLWMWWNNDYHDEFKAHVIAWYLDHKAIKIHTEDAVSKKMNQKTKKK' A
#
# COMPACT_ATOMS: atom_id res chain seq x y z
N MET A 1 -3.82 -31.45 -13.11
CA MET A 1 -3.91 -30.27 -13.99
C MET A 1 -4.83 -29.31 -13.27
N ILE A 2 -4.29 -28.27 -12.64
CA ILE A 2 -5.08 -27.32 -11.85
C ILE A 2 -5.31 -26.12 -12.76
N ASP A 3 -6.57 -25.89 -13.09
CA ASP A 3 -7.02 -24.80 -13.95
C ASP A 3 -6.71 -23.44 -13.34
N ASP A 4 -6.34 -22.51 -14.23
CA ASP A 4 -5.91 -21.15 -13.99
C ASP A 4 -6.74 -20.40 -12.95
N VAL A 5 -6.10 -20.06 -11.83
CA VAL A 5 -6.56 -18.98 -10.96
C VAL A 5 -6.20 -17.66 -11.67
N LYS A 6 -7.12 -17.16 -12.50
CA LYS A 6 -7.01 -15.80 -13.05
C LYS A 6 -7.13 -14.80 -11.91
N ILE A 7 -5.99 -14.36 -11.40
CA ILE A 7 -5.87 -13.19 -10.54
C ILE A 7 -6.21 -11.96 -11.38
N THR A 8 -7.50 -11.66 -11.52
CA THR A 8 -7.96 -10.35 -12.01
C THR A 8 -7.91 -9.36 -10.85
N ASN A 9 -6.70 -9.11 -10.34
CA ASN A 9 -6.45 -7.85 -9.65
C ASN A 9 -6.28 -6.82 -10.77
N ALA A 10 -7.36 -6.08 -11.05
CA ALA A 10 -7.26 -4.87 -11.84
C ALA A 10 -6.56 -3.78 -11.00
N VAL A 11 -5.30 -4.04 -10.61
CA VAL A 11 -4.34 -2.97 -10.43
C VAL A 11 -4.14 -2.45 -11.84
N ASN A 12 -4.62 -1.24 -12.11
CA ASN A 12 -4.50 -0.60 -13.40
C ASN A 12 -3.02 -0.65 -13.83
N ALA A 13 -2.68 -1.55 -14.77
CA ALA A 13 -1.30 -1.88 -15.13
C ALA A 13 -0.51 -0.68 -15.69
N ASN A 14 -1.21 0.42 -15.96
CA ASN A 14 -0.68 1.66 -16.51
C ASN A 14 -0.44 2.75 -15.44
N ILE A 15 -0.78 2.52 -14.17
CA ILE A 15 -0.34 3.41 -13.08
C ILE A 15 1.01 2.90 -12.60
N GLN A 16 2.07 3.29 -13.30
CA GLN A 16 3.42 3.16 -12.76
C GLN A 16 3.51 4.10 -11.57
N TYR A 17 3.38 3.55 -10.36
CA TYR A 17 3.64 4.30 -9.14
C TYR A 17 5.11 4.71 -9.18
N SER A 18 5.35 5.98 -9.49
CA SER A 18 6.70 6.52 -9.50
C SER A 18 7.26 6.47 -8.09
N PHE A 19 8.57 6.22 -7.98
CA PHE A 19 9.26 6.22 -6.70
C PHE A 19 9.04 7.55 -5.93
N LEU A 20 8.86 8.65 -6.66
CA LEU A 20 8.54 9.96 -6.08
C LEU A 20 7.18 9.95 -5.36
N MET A 21 6.15 9.38 -5.99
CA MET A 21 4.82 9.30 -5.36
C MET A 21 4.88 8.45 -4.09
N LEU A 22 5.62 7.34 -4.13
CA LEU A 22 5.82 6.48 -2.97
C LEU A 22 6.44 7.22 -1.79
N GLN A 23 7.45 8.06 -2.04
CA GLN A 23 8.08 8.89 -1.00
C GLN A 23 7.07 9.85 -0.36
N PHE A 24 6.27 10.55 -1.17
CA PHE A 24 5.29 11.49 -0.66
C PHE A 24 4.16 10.81 0.13
N GLU A 25 3.63 9.69 -0.37
CA GLU A 25 2.65 8.91 0.38
C GLU A 25 3.22 8.45 1.73
N SER A 26 4.46 7.94 1.74
CA SER A 26 5.10 7.49 2.99
C SER A 26 5.33 8.62 3.98
N CYS A 27 5.71 9.82 3.51
CA CYS A 27 5.89 11.01 4.33
C CYS A 27 4.57 11.46 4.97
N VAL A 28 3.49 11.49 4.18
CA VAL A 28 2.16 11.89 4.66
C VAL A 28 1.60 10.87 5.66
N GLU A 29 1.71 9.57 5.38
CA GLU A 29 1.22 8.51 6.27
C GLU A 29 1.99 8.48 7.61
N ALA A 30 3.28 8.80 7.58
CA ALA A 30 4.11 8.94 8.79
C ALA A 30 3.89 10.28 9.52
N ASN A 31 2.99 11.15 9.02
CA ASN A 31 2.70 12.48 9.55
C ASN A 31 3.96 13.37 9.66
N LEU A 32 4.81 13.31 8.63
CA LEU A 32 6.04 14.09 8.52
C LEU A 32 5.83 15.33 7.63
N ASP A 33 6.69 16.33 7.79
CA ASP A 33 6.65 17.55 6.99
C ASP A 33 7.21 17.30 5.58
N LEU A 34 6.35 17.48 4.57
CA LEU A 34 6.71 17.25 3.17
C LEU A 34 7.77 18.24 2.65
N TRP A 35 7.77 19.48 3.16
CA TRP A 35 8.76 20.49 2.78
C TRP A 35 10.14 20.11 3.29
N MET A 36 10.23 19.65 4.54
CA MET A 36 11.48 19.11 5.12
C MET A 36 11.96 17.86 4.37
N TRP A 37 11.03 16.99 3.97
CA TRP A 37 11.36 15.82 3.15
C TRP A 37 11.95 16.22 1.80
N TRP A 38 11.32 17.16 1.10
CA TRP A 38 11.76 17.64 -0.21
C TRP A 38 13.13 18.33 -0.16
N ASN A 39 13.40 19.09 0.90
CA ASN A 39 14.68 19.81 1.08
C ASN A 39 15.81 18.94 1.65
N ASN A 40 15.58 17.64 1.85
CA ASN A 40 16.55 16.71 2.46
C ASN A 40 16.97 17.09 3.90
N ASP A 41 16.06 17.69 4.67
CA ASP A 41 16.28 17.94 6.10
C ASP A 41 16.20 16.66 6.93
N TYR A 42 15.49 15.64 6.44
CA TYR A 42 15.53 14.30 7.01
C TYR A 42 16.68 13.49 6.40
N HIS A 43 17.43 12.79 7.25
CA HIS A 43 18.48 11.86 6.84
C HIS A 43 17.95 10.76 5.91
N ASP A 44 18.73 10.39 4.90
CA ASP A 44 18.33 9.40 3.88
C ASP A 44 18.00 8.03 4.47
N GLU A 45 18.74 7.59 5.49
CA GLU A 45 18.46 6.33 6.21
C GLU A 45 17.08 6.35 6.87
N PHE A 46 16.73 7.47 7.51
CA PHE A 46 15.41 7.63 8.12
C PHE A 46 14.30 7.61 7.07
N LYS A 47 14.50 8.30 5.94
CA LYS A 47 13.56 8.27 4.81
C LYS A 47 13.35 6.85 4.27
N ALA A 48 14.44 6.09 4.11
CA ALA A 48 14.38 4.70 3.65
C ALA A 48 13.58 3.82 4.62
N HIS A 49 13.76 3.98 5.92
CA HIS A 49 12.98 3.26 6.93
C HIS A 49 11.49 3.61 6.90
N VAL A 50 11.14 4.88 6.72
CA VAL A 50 9.75 5.34 6.59
C VAL A 50 9.09 4.74 5.34
N ILE A 51 9.80 4.71 4.21
CA ILE A 51 9.30 4.09 2.97
C ILE A 51 9.07 2.58 3.17
N ALA A 52 10.03 1.88 3.79
CA ALA A 52 9.91 0.46 4.06
C ALA A 52 8.71 0.15 4.99
N TRP A 53 8.58 0.91 6.09
CA TRP A 53 7.44 0.81 6.98
C TRP A 53 6.11 1.06 6.26
N TYR A 54 6.04 2.07 5.38
CA TYR A 54 4.83 2.38 4.61
C TYR A 54 4.43 1.22 3.69
N LEU A 55 5.39 0.58 3.02
CA LEU A 55 5.13 -0.58 2.16
C LEU A 55 4.55 -1.75 2.96
N ASP A 56 5.13 -2.07 4.11
CA ASP A 56 4.65 -3.13 4.99
C ASP A 56 3.26 -2.81 5.55
N HIS A 57 3.04 -1.57 5.99
CA HIS A 57 1.75 -1.11 6.49
C HIS A 57 0.65 -1.23 5.42
N LYS A 58 0.94 -0.82 4.19
CA LYS A 58 0.02 -0.92 3.05
C LYS A 58 -0.32 -2.37 2.72
N ALA A 59 0.67 -3.27 2.74
CA ALA A 59 0.43 -4.69 2.54
C ALA A 59 -0.50 -5.27 3.60
N ILE A 60 -0.27 -4.97 4.89
CA ILE A 60 -1.14 -5.41 5.99
C ILE A 60 -2.56 -4.88 5.82
N LYS A 61 -2.72 -3.60 5.44
CA LYS A 61 -4.03 -2.97 5.24
C LYS A 61 -4.81 -3.66 4.12
N ILE A 62 -4.19 -3.90 2.96
CA ILE A 62 -4.80 -4.62 1.84
C ILE A 62 -5.25 -6.02 2.27
N HIS A 63 -4.39 -6.77 2.98
CA HIS A 63 -4.74 -8.10 3.47
C HIS A 63 -5.88 -8.07 4.49
N THR A 64 -5.92 -7.06 5.35
CA THR A 64 -7.00 -6.87 6.33
C THR A 64 -8.32 -6.55 5.64
N GLU A 65 -8.31 -5.64 4.67
CA GLU A 65 -9.49 -5.27 3.87
C GLU A 65 -10.05 -6.45 3.06
N ASP A 66 -9.18 -7.27 2.46
CA ASP A 66 -9.58 -8.50 1.76
C ASP A 66 -10.18 -9.53 2.74
N ALA A 67 -9.57 -9.72 3.91
CA ALA A 67 -10.10 -10.60 4.94
C ALA A 67 -11.47 -10.16 5.47
N VAL A 68 -11.70 -8.85 5.66
CA VAL A 68 -13.01 -8.29 6.03
C VAL A 68 -14.03 -8.52 4.92
N SER A 69 -13.67 -8.24 3.67
CA SER A 69 -14.55 -8.39 2.51
C SER A 69 -15.01 -9.84 2.32
N LYS A 70 -14.10 -10.82 2.49
CA LYS A 70 -14.44 -12.25 2.46
C LYS A 70 -15.45 -12.65 3.54
N LYS A 71 -15.29 -12.14 4.76
CA LYS A 71 -16.24 -12.41 5.87
C LYS A 71 -17.61 -11.79 5.63
N MET A 72 -17.68 -10.57 5.08
CA MET A 72 -18.96 -9.93 4.73
C MET A 72 -19.68 -10.71 3.63
N ASN A 73 -18.97 -11.10 2.56
CA ASN A 73 -19.56 -11.85 1.45
C ASN A 73 -20.07 -13.25 1.85
N GLN A 74 -19.45 -13.90 2.84
CA GLN A 74 -19.95 -15.18 3.39
C GLN A 74 -21.23 -15.01 4.21
N LYS A 75 -21.44 -13.89 4.90
CA LYS A 75 -22.68 -13.62 5.63
C LYS A 75 -23.86 -13.35 4.70
N THR A 76 -23.62 -12.69 3.56
CA THR A 76 -24.67 -12.37 2.59
C THR A 76 -25.17 -13.59 1.84
N LYS A 77 -24.32 -14.60 1.58
CA LYS A 77 -24.71 -15.86 0.90
C LYS A 77 -25.52 -16.85 1.76
N LYS A 78 -25.68 -16.58 3.07
CA LYS A 78 -26.44 -17.45 3.99
C LYS A 78 -27.87 -16.94 4.28
N LYS A 79 -28.32 -15.89 3.58
CA LYS A 79 -29.71 -15.46 3.53
C LYS A 79 -30.28 -15.82 2.16
#